data_AF-A0AAP3GXR1-F1
#
_entry.id   AF-A0AAP3GXR1-F1
#
_cell.length_a   1.000
_cell.length_b   1.000
_cell.length_c   1.000
_cell.angle_alpha   90.00
_cell.angle_beta   90.00
_cell.angle_gamma   90.00
#
_symmetry.space_group_name_H-M   'P 1'
#
loop_
_entity.id
_entity.type
_entity.pdbx_description
1 polymer ?
#
loop_
_entity_poly.entity_id
_entity_poly.type
_entity_poly.pdbx_seq_one_letter_code
_entity_poly.pdbx_strand_id
1 'polypeptide(L)'
;MANTVIINGDTRKFTINENVKRYSLIDVGFVKSPKGNFIYEHPLYNESPYNAPTKLKMTINQDLDHLTMVITDKNGLQKVNIFKNQQLKPTVELLNFILKDLIEREIIKPL
;
A
#
# COMPACT_ATOMS: atom_id res chain seq x y z
N MET A 1 -12.69 11.14 11.76
CA MET A 1 -11.43 10.45 12.11
C MET A 1 -11.16 9.47 10.99
N ALA A 2 -9.93 9.43 10.48
CA ALA A 2 -9.58 8.49 9.42
C ALA A 2 -9.64 7.04 9.91
N ASN A 3 -9.87 6.11 8.99
CA ASN A 3 -9.99 4.70 9.33
C ASN A 3 -8.61 4.04 9.54
N THR A 4 -8.60 2.97 10.33
CA THR A 4 -7.44 2.11 10.52
C THR A 4 -7.45 0.96 9.51
N VAL A 5 -6.29 0.60 8.98
CA VAL A 5 -6.08 -0.56 8.11
C VAL A 5 -5.02 -1.52 8.68
N ILE A 6 -5.21 -2.80 8.42
CA ILE A 6 -4.26 -3.89 8.71
C ILE A 6 -4.17 -4.76 7.46
N ILE A 7 -2.95 -5.01 6.98
CA ILE A 7 -2.72 -5.91 5.86
C ILE A 7 -3.03 -7.35 6.30
N ASN A 8 -3.62 -8.16 5.42
CA ASN A 8 -3.95 -9.55 5.72
C ASN A 8 -2.74 -10.34 6.24
N GLY A 9 -2.82 -10.83 7.49
CA GLY A 9 -1.75 -11.58 8.16
C GLY A 9 -0.68 -10.73 8.85
N ASP A 10 -0.76 -9.40 8.76
CA ASP A 10 0.08 -8.46 9.52
C ASP A 10 -0.59 -8.15 10.87
N THR A 11 0.18 -7.62 11.82
CA THR A 11 -0.31 -7.09 13.10
C THR A 11 -0.22 -5.57 13.18
N ARG A 12 0.54 -4.94 12.26
CA ARG A 12 0.73 -3.49 12.22
C ARG A 12 -0.54 -2.78 11.77
N LYS A 13 -0.83 -1.66 12.43
CA LYS A 13 -1.97 -0.79 12.13
C LYS A 13 -1.47 0.49 11.47
N PHE A 14 -2.15 0.91 10.42
CA PHE A 14 -1.86 2.15 9.72
C PHE A 14 -3.12 3.00 9.56
N THR A 15 -2.92 4.31 9.46
CA THR A 15 -3.94 5.27 9.04
C THR A 15 -3.33 6.23 8.01
N ILE A 16 -4.17 6.92 7.25
CA ILE A 16 -3.71 8.08 6.49
C ILE A 16 -3.20 9.16 7.46
N ASN A 17 -2.14 9.86 7.05
CA ASN A 17 -1.61 10.98 7.80
C ASN A 17 -2.48 12.23 7.61
N GLU A 18 -2.77 12.96 8.68
CA GLU A 18 -3.54 14.21 8.70
C GLU A 18 -2.91 15.32 7.84
N ASN A 19 -1.60 15.27 7.62
CA ASN A 19 -0.86 16.27 6.83
C ASN A 19 -0.74 15.88 5.35
N VAL A 20 -1.35 14.78 4.91
CA VAL A 20 -1.26 14.29 3.53
C VAL A 20 -1.72 15.34 2.52
N LYS A 21 -0.99 15.46 1.41
CA LYS A 21 -1.28 16.45 0.37
C LYS A 21 -1.52 15.74 -0.95
N ARG A 22 -2.42 16.28 -1.77
CA ARG A 22 -2.76 15.69 -3.07
C ARG A 22 -1.55 15.57 -4.00
N TYR A 23 -0.66 16.57 -3.98
CA TYR A 23 0.54 16.54 -4.81
C TYR A 23 1.55 15.50 -4.30
N SER A 24 1.70 15.31 -2.98
CA SER A 24 2.64 14.32 -2.44
C SER A 24 2.22 12.89 -2.80
N LEU A 25 0.92 12.61 -2.92
CA LEU A 25 0.41 11.34 -3.48
C LEU A 25 0.87 11.11 -4.92
N ILE A 26 0.86 12.15 -5.75
CA ILE A 26 1.32 12.04 -7.14
C ILE A 26 2.83 11.82 -7.19
N ASP A 27 3.59 12.53 -6.34
CA ASP A 27 5.05 12.42 -6.25
C ASP A 27 5.54 11.02 -5.84
N VAL A 28 4.71 10.25 -5.12
CA VAL A 28 4.99 8.85 -4.75
C VAL A 28 4.34 7.82 -5.68
N GLY A 29 3.75 8.27 -6.79
CA GLY A 29 3.23 7.39 -7.83
C GLY A 29 1.78 6.92 -7.65
N PHE A 30 0.98 7.57 -6.80
CA PHE A 30 -0.47 7.37 -6.86
C PHE A 30 -1.02 8.00 -8.14
N VAL A 31 -1.95 7.30 -8.78
CA VAL A 31 -2.68 7.79 -9.95
C VAL A 31 -4.09 8.17 -9.55
N LYS A 32 -4.52 9.37 -9.94
CA LYS A 32 -5.89 9.83 -9.74
C LYS A 32 -6.83 9.11 -10.70
N SER A 33 -7.80 8.39 -10.16
CA SER A 33 -8.88 7.76 -10.93
C SER A 33 -9.89 8.81 -11.44
N PRO A 34 -10.71 8.49 -12.46
CA PRO A 34 -11.78 9.37 -12.92
C PRO A 34 -12.78 9.76 -11.82
N LYS A 35 -12.95 8.88 -10.80
CA LYS A 35 -13.81 9.12 -9.63
C LYS A 35 -13.13 9.96 -8.54
N GLY A 36 -11.93 10.47 -8.78
CA GLY A 36 -11.21 11.35 -7.86
C GLY A 36 -10.37 10.66 -6.78
N ASN A 37 -10.55 9.35 -6.57
CA ASN A 37 -9.72 8.57 -5.65
C ASN A 37 -8.28 8.44 -6.19
N PHE A 38 -7.32 8.33 -5.28
CA PHE A 38 -5.91 8.09 -5.57
C PHE A 38 -5.62 6.60 -5.38
N ILE A 39 -5.08 5.96 -6.42
CA ILE A 39 -4.78 4.53 -6.44
C ILE A 39 -3.28 4.34 -6.61
N TYR A 40 -2.69 3.52 -5.74
CA TYR A 40 -1.30 3.08 -5.84
C TYR A 40 -1.27 1.57 -5.99
N GLU A 41 -0.57 1.09 -7.00
CA GLU A 41 -0.31 -0.33 -7.21
C GLU A 41 1.19 -0.54 -7.40
N HIS A 42 1.79 -1.45 -6.61
CA HIS A 42 3.21 -1.77 -6.70
C HIS A 42 3.41 -3.29 -6.66
N PRO A 43 4.01 -3.90 -7.70
CA PRO A 43 4.40 -5.31 -7.68
C PRO A 43 5.36 -5.60 -6.52
N LEU A 44 5.15 -6.69 -5.77
CA LEU A 44 6.04 -7.07 -4.67
C LEU A 44 7.00 -8.18 -5.10
N TYR A 45 8.02 -7.82 -5.88
CA TYR A 45 9.02 -8.77 -6.38
C TYR A 45 10.33 -8.07 -6.74
N ASN A 46 11.47 -8.67 -6.40
CA ASN A 46 12.79 -8.02 -6.51
C ASN A 46 13.50 -8.25 -7.86
N GLU A 47 13.08 -9.24 -8.67
CA GLU A 47 13.79 -9.55 -9.93
C GLU A 47 13.16 -8.84 -11.13
N SER A 48 11.91 -9.18 -11.49
CA SER A 48 11.19 -8.59 -12.62
C SER A 48 9.72 -8.32 -12.29
N PRO A 49 9.22 -7.09 -12.45
CA PRO A 49 7.86 -6.74 -12.07
C PRO A 49 6.80 -7.51 -12.87
N TYR A 50 7.10 -7.96 -14.09
CA TYR A 50 6.19 -8.75 -14.92
C TYR A 50 5.87 -10.13 -14.34
N ASN A 51 6.76 -10.66 -13.50
CA ASN A 51 6.64 -11.97 -12.89
C ASN A 51 6.21 -11.92 -11.41
N ALA A 52 5.92 -10.73 -10.89
CA ALA A 52 5.52 -10.59 -9.50
C ALA A 52 4.24 -11.40 -9.21
N PRO A 53 4.28 -12.34 -8.25
CA PRO A 53 3.11 -13.16 -7.91
C PRO A 53 2.06 -12.37 -7.13
N THR A 54 2.46 -11.25 -6.52
CA THR A 54 1.62 -10.40 -5.69
C THR A 54 1.92 -8.93 -5.93
N LYS A 55 0.96 -8.07 -5.55
CA LYS A 55 1.11 -6.62 -5.56
C LYS A 55 0.48 -5.98 -4.33
N LEU A 56 1.10 -4.91 -3.84
CA LEU A 56 0.49 -3.98 -2.91
C LEU A 56 -0.49 -3.09 -3.68
N LYS A 57 -1.71 -2.96 -3.16
CA LYS A 57 -2.70 -2.00 -3.63
C LYS A 57 -3.16 -1.12 -2.49
N MET A 58 -3.09 0.19 -2.71
CA MET A 58 -3.61 1.19 -1.80
C MET A 58 -4.63 2.07 -2.52
N THR A 59 -5.66 2.51 -1.82
CA THR A 59 -6.59 3.52 -2.33
C THR A 59 -6.89 4.52 -1.24
N ILE A 60 -6.71 5.80 -1.57
CA ILE A 60 -7.10 6.94 -0.74
C ILE A 60 -8.27 7.62 -1.45
N ASN A 61 -9.36 7.88 -0.72
CA ASN A 61 -10.52 8.56 -1.31
C ASN A 61 -10.21 10.04 -1.64
N GLN A 62 -11.08 10.67 -2.44
CA GLN A 62 -10.90 12.06 -2.86
C GLN A 62 -10.79 13.05 -1.67
N ASP A 63 -11.45 12.75 -0.56
CA ASP A 63 -11.53 13.59 0.64
C ASP A 63 -10.34 13.40 1.60
N LEU A 64 -9.42 12.48 1.28
CA LEU A 64 -8.21 12.21 2.05
C LEU A 64 -8.46 11.80 3.52
N ASP A 65 -9.57 11.14 3.78
CA ASP A 65 -9.95 10.67 5.12
C ASP A 65 -10.19 9.15 5.18
N HIS A 66 -10.12 8.46 4.05
CA HIS A 66 -10.29 7.02 3.97
C HIS A 66 -9.16 6.34 3.19
N LEU A 67 -8.51 5.36 3.84
CA LEU A 67 -7.46 4.52 3.28
C LEU A 67 -7.92 3.06 3.17
N THR A 68 -7.61 2.42 2.06
CA THR A 68 -7.59 0.96 1.93
C THR A 68 -6.17 0.52 1.57
N MET A 69 -5.74 -0.62 2.11
CA MET A 69 -4.41 -1.18 1.89
C MET A 69 -4.52 -2.70 1.90
N VAL A 70 -4.11 -3.34 0.81
CA VAL A 70 -4.26 -4.78 0.64
C VAL A 70 -3.12 -5.33 -0.22
N ILE A 71 -2.69 -6.55 0.09
CA ILE A 71 -1.83 -7.32 -0.81
C ILE A 71 -2.71 -8.31 -1.55
N THR A 72 -2.58 -8.30 -2.87
CA THR A 72 -3.37 -9.15 -3.75
C THR A 72 -2.48 -10.04 -4.60
N ASP A 73 -3.06 -11.08 -5.19
CA ASP A 73 -2.44 -11.79 -6.30
C ASP A 73 -2.16 -10.85 -7.49
N LYS A 74 -1.38 -11.33 -8.46
CA LYS A 74 -1.03 -10.55 -9.67
C LYS A 74 -2.24 -9.90 -10.35
N ASN A 75 -3.39 -10.58 -10.35
CA ASN A 75 -4.61 -10.13 -11.00
C ASN A 75 -5.41 -9.11 -10.17
N GLY A 76 -5.11 -8.96 -8.88
CA GLY A 76 -5.81 -8.04 -7.98
C GLY A 76 -7.12 -8.56 -7.40
N LEU A 77 -7.40 -9.87 -7.51
CA LEU A 77 -8.68 -10.48 -7.16
C LEU A 77 -8.66 -11.09 -5.75
N GLN A 78 -7.56 -11.78 -5.41
CA GLN A 78 -7.47 -12.55 -4.16
C GLN A 78 -6.55 -11.87 -3.16
N LYS A 79 -6.97 -11.77 -1.90
CA LYS A 79 -6.11 -11.27 -0.82
C LYS A 79 -5.03 -12.30 -0.51
N VAL A 80 -3.78 -11.86 -0.39
CA VAL A 80 -2.64 -12.74 -0.08
C VAL A 80 -2.05 -12.38 1.27
N ASN A 81 -1.85 -13.40 2.11
CA ASN A 81 -1.07 -13.27 3.34
C ASN A 81 0.40 -13.59 3.00
N ILE A 82 1.25 -12.57 3.01
CA ILE A 82 2.69 -12.73 2.74
C ILE A 82 3.53 -13.01 4.00
N PHE A 83 2.91 -12.98 5.18
CA PHE A 83 3.57 -13.18 6.48
C PHE A 83 3.53 -14.64 6.95
N LYS A 84 2.85 -15.52 6.20
CA LYS A 84 2.57 -16.91 6.59
C LYS A 84 3.79 -17.85 6.57
N ASN A 85 4.86 -17.52 5.85
CA ASN A 85 6.06 -18.37 5.77
C ASN A 85 7.35 -17.58 5.49
N GLN A 86 8.50 -18.19 5.75
CA GLN A 86 9.82 -17.56 5.62
C GLN A 86 10.27 -17.32 4.17
N GLN A 87 9.75 -18.08 3.20
CA GLN A 87 10.11 -17.93 1.78
C GLN A 87 9.69 -16.57 1.20
N LEU A 88 8.68 -15.94 1.80
CA LEU A 88 8.18 -14.62 1.40
C LEU A 88 8.91 -13.46 2.09
N LYS A 89 9.99 -13.75 2.83
CA LYS A 89 10.79 -12.71 3.51
C LYS A 89 11.25 -11.59 2.56
N PRO A 90 11.76 -11.85 1.33
CA PRO A 90 12.12 -10.78 0.40
C PRO A 90 10.92 -9.89 -0.01
N THR A 91 9.73 -10.49 -0.15
CA THR A 91 8.48 -9.76 -0.43
C THR A 91 8.09 -8.84 0.73
N VAL A 92 8.25 -9.32 1.97
CA VAL A 92 8.01 -8.53 3.18
C VAL A 92 9.03 -7.40 3.32
N GLU A 93 10.30 -7.62 2.99
CA GLU A 93 11.34 -6.59 3.00
C GLU A 93 11.03 -5.46 2.01
N LEU A 94 10.63 -5.80 0.78
CA LEU A 94 10.21 -4.80 -0.20
C LEU A 94 8.96 -4.02 0.25
N LEU A 95 7.96 -4.72 0.81
CA LEU A 95 6.81 -4.06 1.42
C LEU A 95 7.25 -3.05 2.48
N ASN A 96 8.17 -3.44 3.36
CA ASN A 96 8.66 -2.57 4.44
C ASN A 96 9.39 -1.34 3.91
N PHE A 97 10.16 -1.48 2.83
CA PHE A 97 10.80 -0.36 2.15
C PHE A 97 9.77 0.64 1.62
N ILE A 98 8.74 0.15 0.93
CA ILE A 98 7.65 0.99 0.40
C ILE A 98 6.89 1.69 1.53
N LEU A 99 6.49 0.96 2.58
CA LEU A 99 5.77 1.54 3.70
C LEU A 99 6.61 2.60 4.43
N LYS A 100 7.93 2.39 4.55
CA LYS A 100 8.83 3.37 5.16
C LYS A 100 8.87 4.67 4.36
N ASP A 101 9.05 4.62 3.04
CA ASP A 101 9.05 5.83 2.19
C ASP A 101 7.70 6.57 2.28
N LEU A 102 6.58 5.86 2.28
CA LEU A 102 5.26 6.48 2.44
C LEU A 102 5.04 7.13 3.81
N ILE A 103 5.66 6.60 4.87
CA ILE A 103 5.64 7.22 6.21
C ILE A 103 6.52 8.47 6.23
N GLU A 104 7.74 8.39 5.70
CA GLU A 104 8.69 9.51 5.65
C GLU A 104 8.15 10.69 4.84
N ARG A 105 7.30 10.42 3.84
CA ARG A 105 6.63 11.42 3.02
C ARG A 105 5.27 11.87 3.55
N GLU A 106 4.94 11.53 4.79
CA GLU A 106 3.70 11.92 5.47
C GLU A 106 2.43 11.51 4.71
N ILE A 107 2.43 10.35 4.03
CA ILE A 107 1.25 9.82 3.35
C ILE A 107 0.42 8.96 4.30
N ILE A 108 1.09 8.07 5.02
CA ILE A 108 0.49 7.20 6.05
C ILE A 108 1.28 7.34 7.35
N LYS A 109 0.69 6.87 8.45
CA LYS A 109 1.39 6.74 9.73
C LYS A 109 1.01 5.45 10.46
N PRO A 110 1.93 4.85 11.24
CA PRO A 110 1.59 3.78 12.15
C PRO A 110 0.69 4.31 13.29
N LEU A 111 -0.10 3.41 13.88
CA LEU A 111 -0.90 3.66 15.09
C LEU A 111 -0.33 2.95 16.32
#